data_AF-A0A9P8TIQ2-F1
#
_entry.id   AF-A0A9P8TIQ2-F1
#
_cell.length_a   1.000
_cell.length_b   1.000
_cell.length_c   1.000
_cell.angle_alpha   90.00
_cell.angle_beta   90.00
_cell.angle_gamma   90.00
#
_symmetry.space_group_name_H-M   'P 1'
#
loop_
_entity.id
_entity.type
_entity.pdbx_description
1 polymer ?
#
loop_
_entity_poly.entity_id
_entity_poly.type
_entity_poly.pdbx_seq_one_letter_code
_entity_poly.pdbx_strand_id
1 'polypeptide(L)' 'TGGSAHAWKFVPILGDKVVDLLEDKLDPVLKDMWSYAEKLRPTTDNGSAPRMDGQPQELVSVVRNKPVN' A
#
# COMPACT_ATOMS: atom_id res chain seq x y z
N THR A 1 7.34 4.57 -3.12
CA THR A 1 6.24 3.86 -3.82
C THR A 1 5.54 2.92 -2.84
N GLY A 2 4.60 2.06 -3.27
CA GLY A 2 4.00 1.02 -2.41
C GLY A 2 3.02 1.53 -1.35
N GLY A 3 2.52 2.76 -1.49
CA GLY A 3 1.70 3.41 -0.46
C GLY A 3 0.32 2.76 -0.21
N SER A 4 -0.13 1.89 -1.11
CA SER A 4 -1.29 1.00 -0.93
C SER A 4 -2.54 1.71 -0.37
N ALA A 5 -2.83 2.92 -0.86
CA ALA A 5 -3.91 3.79 -0.40
C ALA A 5 -3.95 4.10 1.12
N HIS A 6 -2.84 3.87 1.83
CA HIS A 6 -2.76 4.02 3.29
C HIS A 6 -1.60 4.91 3.75
N ALA A 7 -0.69 5.28 2.83
CA ALA A 7 0.57 5.95 3.20
C ALA A 7 0.47 7.47 3.41
N TRP A 8 -0.66 8.12 3.12
CA TRP A 8 -0.79 9.59 3.25
C TRP A 8 -0.51 10.09 4.68
N LYS A 9 -0.91 9.33 5.70
CA LYS A 9 -0.65 9.66 7.11
C LYS A 9 0.83 9.69 7.50
N PHE A 10 1.72 9.12 6.67
CA PHE A 10 3.15 9.08 6.92
C PHE A 10 3.94 10.17 6.21
N VAL A 11 3.29 11.07 5.45
CA VAL A 11 3.97 12.16 4.72
C VAL A 11 5.00 12.91 5.58
N PRO A 12 4.74 13.26 6.85
CA PRO A 12 5.71 13.99 7.67
C PRO A 12 7.00 13.23 8.03
N ILE A 13 6.99 11.89 7.97
CA ILE A 13 8.09 11.04 8.48
C ILE A 13 8.65 10.06 7.44
N LEU A 14 7.96 9.86 6.31
CA LEU A 14 8.36 8.87 5.31
C LEU A 14 9.69 9.23 4.65
N GLY A 15 9.96 10.53 4.45
CA GLY A 15 11.23 11.01 3.88
C GLY A 15 12.44 10.59 4.70
N ASP A 16 12.37 10.74 6.02
CA ASP A 16 13.46 10.36 6.94
C ASP A 16 13.78 8.86 6.82
N LYS A 17 12.74 8.01 6.72
CA LYS A 17 12.94 6.56 6.55
C LYS A 17 13.56 6.20 5.20
N VAL A 18 13.30 6.98 4.15
CA VAL A 18 13.97 6.82 2.86
C VAL A 18 15.45 7.22 2.96
N VAL A 19 15.77 8.30 3.69
CA VAL A 19 17.17 8.68 3.95
C VAL A 19 17.88 7.62 4.78
N ASP A 20 17.26 7.12 5.85
CA ASP A 20 17.80 6.02 6.66
C ASP A 20 18.13 4.79 5.79
N LEU A 21 17.30 4.47 4.78
CA LEU A 21 17.58 3.39 3.85
C LEU A 21 18.82 3.65 2.99
N LEU A 22 18.98 4.86 2.47
CA LEU A 22 20.11 5.24 1.62
C LEU A 22 21.44 5.28 2.39
N GLU A 23 21.39 5.61 3.69
CA GLU A 23 22.57 5.65 4.57
C GLU A 23 22.87 4.32 5.27
N ASP A 24 22.13 3.25 4.96
CA ASP A 24 22.20 1.93 5.61
C ASP A 24 21.92 1.96 7.12
N LYS A 25 21.03 2.87 7.55
CA LYS A 25 20.61 3.08 8.94
C LYS A 25 19.14 2.70 9.19
N LEU A 26 18.41 2.26 8.16
CA LEU A 26 17.02 1.86 8.31
C LEU A 26 16.88 0.70 9.30
N ASP A 27 15.87 0.81 10.17
CA ASP A 27 15.51 -0.25 11.10
C ASP A 27 15.45 -1.62 10.38
N PRO A 28 16.10 -2.67 10.91
CA PRO A 28 16.18 -3.97 10.24
C PRO A 28 14.83 -4.60 9.91
N VAL A 29 13.81 -4.39 10.74
CA VAL A 29 12.45 -4.91 10.52
C VAL A 29 11.82 -4.17 9.34
N LEU A 30 11.96 -2.85 9.28
CA LEU A 30 11.49 -2.06 8.13
C LEU A 30 12.25 -2.43 6.85
N LYS A 31 13.57 -2.67 6.96
CA LYS A 31 14.43 -3.06 5.84
C LYS A 31 14.01 -4.41 5.25
N ASP A 32 13.74 -5.42 6.08
CA ASP A 32 13.21 -6.72 5.61
C ASP A 32 11.81 -6.55 5.00
N MET A 33 10.89 -5.89 5.71
CA MET A 33 9.49 -5.73 5.30
C MET A 33 9.31 -4.93 4.01
N TRP A 34 10.17 -3.94 3.74
CA TRP A 34 10.10 -3.11 2.54
C TRP A 34 11.03 -3.60 1.42
N SER A 35 11.78 -4.68 1.66
CA SER A 35 12.70 -5.23 0.67
C SER A 35 11.96 -5.78 -0.54
N TYR A 36 12.61 -5.75 -1.70
CA TYR A 36 12.11 -6.49 -2.87
C TYR A 36 12.09 -8.01 -2.62
N ALA A 37 13.03 -8.52 -1.83
CA ALA A 37 13.10 -9.93 -1.47
C ALA A 37 11.86 -10.40 -0.69
N GLU A 38 11.23 -9.53 0.10
CA GLU A 38 9.99 -9.85 0.80
C GLU A 38 8.87 -10.26 -0.17
N LYS A 39 8.78 -9.61 -1.34
CA LYS A 39 7.78 -9.91 -2.36
C LYS A 39 7.97 -11.25 -3.07
N LEU A 40 9.16 -11.83 -2.97
CA LEU A 40 9.45 -13.15 -3.52
C LEU A 40 9.07 -14.27 -2.55
N ARG A 41 8.81 -13.95 -1.28
CA ARG A 41 8.39 -14.92 -0.28
C ARG A 41 6.86 -15.11 -0.36
N PRO A 42 6.35 -16.32 -0.07
CA PRO A 42 4.92 -16.50 0.18
C PRO A 42 4.55 -15.72 1.45
N THR A 43 3.81 -14.62 1.30
CA THR A 43 3.32 -13.82 2.42
C THR A 43 1.79 -13.71 2.37
N THR A 44 1.16 -13.66 3.54
CA THR A 44 -0.28 -13.42 3.67
C THR A 44 -0.56 -11.92 3.73
N ASP A 45 -1.67 -11.48 3.15
CA ASP A 45 -2.10 -10.08 3.30
C ASP A 45 -2.32 -9.77 4.79
N ASN A 46 -1.74 -8.67 5.27
CA ASN A 46 -1.85 -8.22 6.64
C ASN A 46 -3.05 -7.27 6.86
N GLY A 47 -3.84 -7.03 5.82
CA GLY A 47 -5.06 -6.20 5.87
C GLY A 47 -4.80 -4.71 6.07
N SER A 48 -3.55 -4.25 5.99
CA SER A 48 -3.21 -2.83 6.21
C SER A 48 -3.56 -1.94 5.02
N ALA A 49 -3.67 -2.52 3.82
CA ALA A 49 -4.09 -1.82 2.62
C ALA A 49 -5.60 -2.02 2.40
N PRO A 50 -6.38 -0.96 2.16
CA PRO A 50 -7.74 -1.12 1.67
C PRO A 50 -7.72 -1.93 0.37
N ARG A 51 -8.43 -3.05 0.36
CA ARG A 51 -8.67 -3.84 -0.84
C ARG A 51 -10.14 -3.70 -1.23
N MET A 52 -10.40 -3.68 -2.53
CA MET A 52 -11.76 -3.84 -3.03
C MET A 52 -12.06 -5.33 -3.04
N ASP A 53 -13.11 -5.73 -2.33
CA ASP A 53 -13.66 -7.07 -2.47
C ASP A 53 -14.49 -7.17 -3.76
N GLY A 54 -14.44 -8.33 -4.43
CA GLY A 54 -15.21 -8.59 -5.64
C GLY A 54 -14.58 -8.05 -6.92
N GLN A 55 -15.40 -7.94 -7.97
CA GLN A 55 -14.93 -7.50 -9.29
C GLN A 55 -14.81 -5.98 -9.36
N PRO A 56 -13.75 -5.43 -9.98
CA PRO A 56 -13.63 -4.00 -10.24
C PRO A 56 -14.86 -3.45 -10.96
N GLN A 57 -15.40 -2.34 -10.47
CA GLN A 57 -16.56 -1.67 -11.06
C GLN A 57 -16.14 -0.34 -11.66
N GLU A 58 -16.51 -0.11 -12.91
CA GLU A 58 -16.27 1.17 -13.57
C GLU A 58 -17.23 2.24 -13.02
N LEU A 59 -16.71 3.43 -12.70
CA LEU A 59 -17.51 4.52 -12.11
C LEU A 59 -18.74 4.87 -12.97
N VAL A 60 -18.59 4.82 -14.29
CA VAL A 60 -19.69 5.07 -15.24
C VAL A 60 -20.85 4.09 -15.06
N SER A 61 -20.58 2.85 -14.65
CA SER A 61 -21.60 1.81 -14.47
C SER A 61 -22.42 1.99 -13.19
N VAL A 62 -21.87 2.67 -12.16
CA VAL A 62 -22.49 2.71 -10.82
C VAL A 62 -22.93 4.10 -10.36
N VAL A 63 -22.32 5.18 -10.86
CA VAL A 63 -22.57 6.54 -10.34
C VAL A 63 -23.72 7.25 -11.07
N ARG A 64 -24.06 6.86 -12.31
CA ARG A 64 -25.03 7.62 -13.13
C ARG A 64 -26.27 6.85 -13.60
N ASN A 65 -26.22 5.52 -13.66
CA ASN A 65 -27.28 4.70 -14.24
C ASN A 65 -27.78 3.59 -13.30
N LYS A 66 -28.11 3.89 -12.04
CA LYS A 66 -28.94 2.96 -11.26
C LYS A 66 -30.40 3.18 -11.67
N PRO A 67 -31.04 2.28 -12.46
CA PRO A 67 -32.49 2.30 -12.54
C PRO A 67 -33.02 2.08 -11.13
N VAL A 68 -33.88 2.99 -10.69
CA VAL A 68 -34.67 2.83 -9.47
C VAL A 68 -35.58 1.63 -9.70
N ASN A 69 -35.33 0.55 -8.99
CA ASN A 69 -36.34 -0.48 -8.72
C ASN A 69 -36.98 -0.16 -7.38
#